data_AF-A0A2E4MTH7-F1
#
_entry.id   AF-A0A2E4MTH7-F1
#
_cell.length_a   1.000
_cell.length_b   1.000
_cell.length_c   1.000
_cell.angle_alpha   90.00
_cell.angle_beta   90.00
_cell.angle_gamma   90.00
#
_symmetry.space_group_name_H-M   'P 1'
#
loop_
_entity.id
_entity.type
_entity.pdbx_description
1 polymer ?
#
loop_
_entity_poly.entity_id
_entity_poly.type
_entity_poly.pdbx_seq_one_letter_code
_entity_poly.pdbx_strand_id
1 'polypeptide(L)'
;MDILRERNVEFDVIEYIKTPPTEEELRGFLGKLNVEPTELFHPGSFEKLCRSLDEFDTFDKAIDLIVEHPHVMNRPVCVRGDRAVIARPAELIEQILD
;
A
#
# COMPACT_ATOMS: atom_id res chain seq x y z
N MET A 1 -12.74 -6.31 5.00
CA MET A 1 -13.58 -6.23 3.79
C MET A 1 -15.05 -6.09 4.13
N ASP A 2 -15.48 -6.59 5.29
CA ASP A 2 -16.86 -6.45 5.79
C ASP A 2 -17.31 -4.98 5.85
N ILE A 3 -16.44 -4.07 6.30
CA ILE A 3 -16.70 -2.62 6.34
C ILE A 3 -17.15 -2.06 4.97
N LEU A 4 -16.48 -2.44 3.88
CA LEU A 4 -16.82 -1.97 2.53
C LEU A 4 -18.14 -2.56 2.03
N ARG A 5 -18.40 -3.84 2.35
CA ARG A 5 -19.64 -4.52 2.00
C ARG A 5 -20.84 -3.98 2.78
N GLU A 6 -20.68 -3.73 4.07
CA GLU A 6 -21.71 -3.11 4.93
C GLU A 6 -22.08 -1.71 4.43
N ARG A 7 -21.09 -0.96 3.92
CA ARG A 7 -21.30 0.38 3.35
C ARG A 7 -21.83 0.38 1.90
N ASN A 8 -22.10 -0.80 1.31
CA ASN A 8 -22.52 -0.95 -0.11
C ASN A 8 -21.60 -0.21 -1.09
N VAL A 9 -20.31 -0.15 -0.80
CA VAL A 9 -19.31 0.48 -1.67
C VAL A 9 -18.83 -0.57 -2.66
N GLU A 10 -18.92 -0.28 -3.96
CA GLU A 10 -18.27 -1.08 -4.98
C GLU A 10 -16.75 -0.87 -4.90
N PHE A 11 -16.00 -1.97 -4.84
CA PHE A 11 -14.54 -1.96 -4.81
C PHE A 11 -13.99 -3.10 -5.65
N ASP A 12 -12.87 -2.83 -6.30
CA ASP A 12 -12.07 -3.85 -6.97
C ASP A 12 -11.04 -4.44 -6.02
N VAL A 13 -10.83 -5.75 -6.12
CA VAL A 13 -9.83 -6.47 -5.34
C VAL A 13 -8.70 -6.87 -6.27
N ILE A 14 -7.59 -6.16 -6.16
CA ILE A 14 -6.39 -6.47 -6.93
C ILE A 14 -5.48 -7.35 -6.08
N GLU A 15 -5.31 -8.61 -6.49
CA GLU A 15 -4.32 -9.52 -5.90
C GLU A 15 -2.93 -9.15 -6.40
N TYR A 16 -2.33 -8.11 -5.84
CA TYR A 16 -1.04 -7.60 -6.32
C TYR A 16 0.13 -8.59 -6.23
N ILE A 17 -0.01 -9.72 -5.53
CA ILE A 17 0.96 -10.82 -5.60
C ILE A 17 0.86 -11.57 -6.94
N LYS A 18 -0.34 -11.73 -7.48
CA LYS A 18 -0.58 -12.36 -8.78
C LYS A 18 -0.44 -11.38 -9.93
N THR A 19 -0.93 -10.16 -9.73
CA THR A 19 -0.92 -9.07 -10.71
C THR A 19 -0.32 -7.82 -10.06
N PRO A 20 1.02 -7.79 -9.88
CA PRO A 20 1.66 -6.64 -9.26
C PRO A 20 1.38 -5.37 -10.06
N PRO A 21 1.08 -4.25 -9.39
CA PRO A 21 0.94 -2.96 -10.06
C PRO A 21 2.25 -2.61 -10.77
N THR A 22 2.12 -1.89 -11.88
CA THR A 22 3.28 -1.31 -12.54
C THR A 22 3.89 -0.21 -11.68
N GLU A 23 5.13 0.17 -11.98
CA GLU A 23 5.79 1.31 -11.34
C GLU A 23 4.96 2.61 -11.46
N GLU A 24 4.34 2.85 -12.62
CA GLU A 24 3.48 4.01 -12.85
C GLU A 24 2.23 3.99 -11.98
N GLU A 25 1.57 2.83 -11.85
CA GLU A 25 0.42 2.65 -10.97
C GLU A 25 0.82 2.87 -9.51
N LEU A 26 1.94 2.27 -9.08
CA LEU A 26 2.54 2.46 -7.76
C LEU A 26 2.82 3.93 -7.47
N ARG A 27 3.54 4.65 -8.34
CA ARG A 27 3.76 6.10 -8.18
C ARG A 27 2.44 6.85 -8.09
N GLY A 28 1.46 6.46 -8.89
CA GLY A 28 0.14 7.08 -8.92
C GLY A 28 -0.62 6.99 -7.59
N PHE A 29 -0.72 5.82 -6.98
CA PHE A 29 -1.42 5.68 -5.69
C PHE A 29 -0.54 5.98 -4.48
N LEU A 30 0.77 5.76 -4.54
CA LEU A 30 1.69 6.13 -3.45
C LEU A 30 1.82 7.64 -3.32
N GLY A 31 1.74 8.40 -4.41
CA GLY A 31 1.63 9.86 -4.35
C GLY A 31 0.34 10.37 -3.70
N LYS A 32 -0.70 9.52 -3.64
CA LYS A 32 -1.99 9.80 -2.97
C LYS A 32 -2.00 9.34 -1.51
N LEU A 33 -0.97 8.58 -1.09
CA LEU A 33 -0.76 8.13 0.27
C LEU A 33 -0.06 9.24 1.04
N ASN A 34 -0.72 9.76 2.07
CA ASN A 34 -0.16 10.80 2.92
C ASN A 34 0.59 10.18 4.11
N VAL A 35 1.54 9.28 3.82
CA VAL A 35 2.35 8.53 4.80
C VAL A 35 3.82 8.59 4.42
N GLU A 36 4.71 8.24 5.34
CA GLU A 36 6.13 8.15 4.99
C GLU A 36 6.42 6.91 4.13
N PRO A 37 7.41 6.94 3.22
CA PRO A 37 7.78 5.79 2.40
C PRO A 37 8.11 4.54 3.22
N THR A 38 8.67 4.73 4.43
CA THR A 38 8.99 3.66 5.36
C THR A 38 7.75 2.97 5.94
N GLU A 39 6.63 3.68 6.07
CA GLU A 39 5.35 3.12 6.54
C GLU A 39 4.69 2.21 5.50
N LEU A 40 5.13 2.28 4.24
CA LEU A 40 4.68 1.36 3.19
C LEU A 40 5.14 -0.07 3.45
N PHE A 41 6.18 -0.28 4.26
CA PHE A 41 6.76 -1.60 4.46
C PHE A 41 6.18 -2.32 5.67
N HIS A 42 5.89 -3.59 5.46
CA HIS A 42 5.54 -4.49 6.54
C HIS A 42 6.82 -4.89 7.29
N PRO A 43 6.99 -4.50 8.57
CA PRO A 43 8.23 -4.71 9.30
C PRO A 43 8.68 -6.18 9.27
N GLY A 44 7.77 -7.12 9.55
CA GLY A 44 8.12 -8.55 9.56
C GLY A 44 8.48 -9.15 8.19
N SER A 45 8.04 -8.54 7.08
CA SER A 45 8.47 -8.95 5.73
C SER A 45 9.78 -8.26 5.34
N PHE A 46 9.90 -6.98 5.66
CA PHE A 46 11.06 -6.16 5.34
C PHE A 46 12.31 -6.60 6.11
N GLU A 47 12.18 -6.98 7.39
CA GLU A 47 13.27 -7.52 8.21
C GLU A 47 13.93 -8.76 7.56
N LYS A 48 13.19 -9.54 6.77
CA LYS A 48 13.72 -10.71 6.07
C LYS A 48 14.67 -10.37 4.93
N LEU A 49 14.63 -9.13 4.42
CA LEU A 49 15.55 -8.66 3.41
C LEU A 49 16.92 -8.26 4.00
N CYS A 50 17.04 -8.19 5.33
CA CYS A 50 18.23 -7.68 6.02
C CYS A 50 18.71 -6.30 5.50
N ARG A 51 17.77 -5.44 5.10
CA ARG A 51 18.02 -4.05 4.68
C ARG A 51 17.56 -3.07 5.76
N SER A 52 18.02 -1.82 5.70
CA SER A 52 17.57 -0.76 6.62
C SER A 52 16.44 0.07 6.01
N LEU A 53 15.39 0.36 6.79
CA LEU A 53 14.28 1.21 6.33
C LEU A 53 14.75 2.61 5.93
N ASP A 54 15.79 3.12 6.60
CA ASP A 54 16.43 4.40 6.30
C ASP A 54 16.99 4.48 4.87
N GLU A 55 17.27 3.35 4.22
CA GLU A 55 17.69 3.33 2.82
C GLU A 55 16.55 3.72 1.87
N PHE A 56 15.30 3.52 2.31
CA PHE A 56 14.06 3.74 1.55
C PHE A 56 13.30 4.97 2.07
N ASP A 57 14.03 6.06 2.31
CA ASP A 57 13.52 7.35 2.77
C ASP A 57 12.70 8.11 1.71
N THR A 58 12.72 7.63 0.45
CA THR A 58 12.00 8.23 -0.68
C THR A 58 11.04 7.24 -1.32
N PHE A 59 9.92 7.75 -1.84
CA PHE A 59 8.95 6.93 -2.57
C PHE A 59 9.56 6.21 -3.77
N ASP A 60 10.50 6.83 -4.48
CA ASP A 60 11.11 6.23 -5.66
C ASP A 60 11.87 4.94 -5.32
N LYS A 61 12.73 4.99 -4.29
CA LYS A 61 13.42 3.81 -3.78
C LYS A 61 12.45 2.78 -3.20
N ALA A 62 11.39 3.24 -2.54
CA ALA A 62 10.41 2.34 -1.98
C ALA A 62 9.64 1.57 -3.07
N ILE A 63 9.33 2.23 -4.17
CA ILE A 63 8.66 1.64 -5.32
C ILE A 63 9.56 0.61 -5.99
N ASP A 64 10.81 0.95 -6.25
CA ASP A 64 11.80 0.02 -6.82
C ASP A 64 11.85 -1.27 -5.98
N LEU A 65 11.92 -1.14 -4.66
CA LEU A 65 11.88 -2.28 -3.74
C LEU A 65 10.56 -3.06 -3.83
N ILE A 66 9.41 -2.39 -3.89
CA ILE A 66 8.10 -3.04 -3.95
C ILE A 66 7.92 -3.77 -5.28
N VAL A 67 8.47 -3.25 -6.38
CA VAL A 67 8.45 -3.90 -7.69
C VAL A 67 9.30 -5.17 -7.67
N GLU A 68 10.50 -5.12 -7.09
CA GLU A 68 11.36 -6.30 -6.90
C GLU A 68 10.77 -7.30 -5.89
N HIS A 69 10.16 -6.79 -4.82
CA HIS A 69 9.75 -7.53 -3.64
C HIS A 69 8.33 -7.12 -3.17
N PRO A 70 7.26 -7.41 -3.92
CA PRO A 70 5.91 -6.95 -3.59
C PRO A 70 5.42 -7.43 -2.22
N HIS A 71 5.94 -8.57 -1.74
CA HIS A 71 5.62 -9.14 -0.43
C HIS A 71 6.04 -8.27 0.78
N VAL A 72 6.93 -7.29 0.59
CA VAL A 72 7.34 -6.37 1.66
C VAL A 72 6.35 -5.24 1.90
N MET A 73 5.42 -4.99 0.97
CA MET A 73 4.44 -3.95 1.12
C MET A 73 3.41 -4.28 2.23
N ASN A 74 3.03 -3.27 3.01
CA ASN A 74 1.92 -3.34 3.96
C ASN A 74 0.60 -3.54 3.23
N ARG A 75 -0.29 -4.32 3.84
CA ARG A 75 -1.58 -4.71 3.27
C ARG A 75 -2.66 -4.76 4.34
N PRO A 76 -3.93 -4.47 4.03
CA PRO A 76 -4.45 -4.04 2.73
C PRO A 76 -4.15 -2.56 2.44
N VAL A 77 -3.94 -2.23 1.16
CA VAL A 77 -3.93 -0.85 0.68
C VAL A 77 -5.23 -0.60 -0.05
N CYS A 78 -5.90 0.50 0.28
CA CYS A 78 -7.15 0.89 -0.35
C CYS A 78 -6.94 2.22 -1.06
N VAL A 79 -7.41 2.30 -2.31
CA VAL A 79 -7.30 3.48 -3.16
C VAL A 79 -8.71 3.87 -3.60
N ARG A 80 -9.07 5.14 -3.46
CA ARG A 80 -10.34 5.70 -3.92
C ARG A 80 -10.11 7.07 -4.54
N GLY A 81 -10.29 7.17 -5.85
CA GLY A 81 -10.06 8.42 -6.59
C GLY A 81 -8.64 8.93 -6.36
N ASP A 82 -8.52 10.12 -5.76
CA ASP A 82 -7.24 10.78 -5.44
C ASP A 82 -6.73 10.53 -4.01
N ARG A 83 -7.29 9.55 -3.30
CA ARG A 83 -6.88 9.20 -1.94
C ARG A 83 -6.44 7.73 -1.86
N ALA A 84 -5.41 7.46 -1.08
CA ALA A 84 -4.99 6.11 -0.76
C ALA A 84 -4.66 6.00 0.74
N VAL A 85 -4.95 4.84 1.34
CA VAL A 85 -4.68 4.56 2.76
C VAL A 85 -4.22 3.13 2.96
N ILE A 86 -3.27 2.95 3.89
CA ILE A 86 -2.89 1.63 4.39
C ILE A 86 -3.89 1.25 5.48
N ALA A 87 -4.72 0.26 5.21
CA ALA A 87 -5.79 -0.20 6.07
C ALA A 87 -5.31 -1.20 7.14
N ARG A 88 -4.32 -0.77 7.93
CA ARG A 88 -3.76 -1.51 9.09
C ARG A 88 -3.73 -0.59 10.32
N PRO A 89 -4.78 -0.59 11.16
CA PRO A 89 -5.94 -1.50 11.17
C PRO A 89 -6.97 -1.24 10.06
N ALA A 90 -7.85 -2.22 9.80
CA ALA A 90 -8.83 -2.16 8.71
C ALA A 90 -9.85 -1.01 8.85
N GLU A 91 -9.99 -0.44 10.04
CA GLU A 91 -10.81 0.74 10.32
C GLU A 91 -10.32 2.00 9.59
N LEU A 92 -9.03 2.07 9.23
CA LEU A 92 -8.47 3.20 8.49
C LEU A 92 -9.09 3.35 7.09
N ILE A 93 -9.74 2.31 6.55
CA ILE A 93 -10.51 2.40 5.30
C ILE A 93 -11.58 3.50 5.41
N GLU A 94 -12.16 3.71 6.59
CA GLU A 94 -13.20 4.73 6.79
C GLU A 94 -12.72 6.15 6.45
N GLN A 95 -11.42 6.43 6.56
CA GLN A 95 -10.85 7.74 6.20
C GLN A 95 -10.98 8.07 4.70
N ILE A 96 -11.09 7.04 3.86
CA ILE A 96 -11.28 7.22 2.42
C ILE A 96 -12.72 6.94 1.99
N LEU A 97 -13.66 6.62 2.89
CA LEU A 97 -15.05 6.24 2.59
C LEU A 97 -16.08 7.40 2.63
N ASP A 98 -15.62 8.64 2.76
CA ASP A 98 -16.48 9.85 2.77
C ASP A 98 -17.47 9.94 1.59
#